data_AF-X0W2E3-F1
#
_entry.id   AF-X0W2E3-F1
#
_cell.length_a   1.000
_cell.length_b   1.000
_cell.length_c   1.000
_cell.angle_alpha   90.00
_cell.angle_beta   90.00
_cell.angle_gamma   90.00
#
_symmetry.space_group_name_H-M   'P 1'
#
loop_
_entity.id
_entity.type
_entity.pdbx_description
1 polymer ?
#
loop_
_entity_poly.entity_id
_entity_poly.type
_entity_poly.pdbx_seq_one_letter_code
_entity_poly.pdbx_strand_id
1 'polypeptide(L)'
;MVYNLGFDKFWARDDLKDPNAFLGYLACDEFSMLGPISEWISSEDSPFLLTILCSVTHDPYEVPEWYATPAKEPEERYRQAISYTDKFLATLDTELLRLNLLDNTILCVVGDHGEAFGEHGLLGHERIAFDEVLRIPFCLRAPSLVKPGAKVKKSVSSV
;
A
#
# COMPACT_ATOMS: atom_id res chain seq x y z
N MET A 1 -6.38 18.57 -8.67
CA MET A 1 -6.26 17.30 -9.42
C MET A 1 -7.09 16.21 -8.76
N VAL A 2 -6.83 15.85 -7.50
CA VAL A 2 -7.58 14.81 -6.76
C VAL A 2 -9.09 15.12 -6.63
N TYR A 3 -9.46 16.37 -6.37
CA TYR A 3 -10.87 16.79 -6.34
C TYR A 3 -11.61 16.62 -7.68
N ASN A 4 -10.91 16.65 -8.82
CA ASN A 4 -11.53 16.40 -10.13
C ASN A 4 -11.86 14.90 -10.31
N LEU A 5 -11.31 14.02 -9.48
CA LEU A 5 -11.63 12.59 -9.41
C LEU A 5 -12.79 12.31 -8.44
N GLY A 6 -13.34 13.34 -7.78
CA GLY A 6 -14.50 13.22 -6.89
C GLY A 6 -14.17 12.87 -5.44
N PHE A 7 -12.90 12.94 -5.01
CA PHE A 7 -12.56 12.81 -3.59
C PHE A 7 -12.91 14.07 -2.81
N ASP A 8 -13.57 13.90 -1.65
CA ASP A 8 -13.93 15.00 -0.75
C ASP A 8 -12.73 15.52 0.05
N LYS A 9 -11.78 14.65 0.36
CA LYS A 9 -10.61 14.94 1.20
C LYS A 9 -9.34 14.36 0.58
N PHE A 10 -8.22 15.03 0.83
CA PHE A 10 -6.89 14.61 0.41
C PHE A 10 -5.86 15.04 1.43
N TRP A 11 -4.96 14.12 1.78
CA TRP A 11 -3.79 14.37 2.62
C TRP A 11 -2.54 13.94 1.85
N ALA A 12 -1.57 14.84 1.76
CA ALA A 12 -0.24 14.55 1.28
C ALA A 12 0.70 14.26 2.47
N ARG A 13 1.89 13.74 2.17
CA ARG A 13 2.95 13.51 3.18
C ARG A 13 3.25 14.76 4.03
N ASP A 14 3.16 15.94 3.44
CA ASP A 14 3.37 17.23 4.12
C ASP A 14 2.30 17.52 5.20
N ASP A 15 1.11 16.95 5.06
CA ASP A 15 0.00 17.11 6.02
C ASP A 15 0.14 16.20 7.24
N LEU A 16 0.93 15.11 7.14
CA LEU A 16 1.06 14.08 8.18
C LEU A 16 1.98 14.52 9.34
N LYS A 17 2.79 15.56 9.15
CA LYS A 17 3.73 16.13 10.15
C LYS A 17 4.66 15.07 10.78
N ASP A 18 5.02 14.05 10.00
CA ASP A 18 5.90 12.97 10.42
C ASP A 18 7.38 13.31 10.17
N PRO A 19 8.32 13.02 11.09
CA PRO A 19 9.74 13.27 10.87
C PRO A 19 10.34 12.45 9.71
N ASN A 20 9.71 11.34 9.33
CA ASN A 20 10.06 10.51 8.18
C ASN A 20 9.12 10.78 6.98
N ALA A 21 8.65 12.02 6.83
CA ALA A 21 7.85 12.45 5.68
C ALA A 21 8.59 12.31 4.34
N PHE A 22 9.92 12.13 4.35
CA PHE A 22 10.74 11.89 3.17
C PHE A 22 11.61 10.66 3.40
N LEU A 23 11.22 9.55 2.78
CA LEU A 23 12.01 8.35 2.62
C LEU A 23 12.39 8.26 1.13
N GLY A 24 13.69 8.26 0.84
CA GLY A 24 14.19 8.52 -0.50
C GLY A 24 13.68 9.85 -1.05
N TYR A 25 13.21 9.84 -2.29
CA TYR A 25 12.71 11.04 -2.97
C TYR A 25 11.18 11.08 -3.11
N LEU A 26 10.51 9.93 -3.06
CA LEU A 26 9.06 9.82 -3.31
C LEU A 26 8.25 9.33 -2.11
N ALA A 27 8.86 8.59 -1.18
CA ALA A 27 8.11 7.87 -0.16
C ALA A 27 7.97 8.67 1.15
N CYS A 28 7.03 8.23 1.99
CA CYS A 28 6.88 8.66 3.38
C CYS A 28 6.52 7.46 4.27
N ASP A 29 6.68 7.62 5.59
CA ASP A 29 6.30 6.60 6.57
C ASP A 29 4.78 6.33 6.52
N GLU A 30 4.41 5.14 6.06
CA GLU A 30 3.02 4.72 5.90
C GLU A 30 2.29 4.64 7.24
N PHE A 31 2.98 4.30 8.33
CA PHE A 31 2.37 4.23 9.66
C PHE A 31 1.90 5.59 10.17
N SER A 32 2.48 6.69 9.68
CA SER A 32 2.02 8.04 10.02
C SER A 32 0.59 8.32 9.54
N MET A 33 0.07 7.54 8.58
CA MET A 33 -1.31 7.66 8.09
C MET A 33 -2.35 7.06 9.05
N LEU A 34 -1.98 6.10 9.91
CA LEU A 34 -2.94 5.33 10.72
C LEU A 34 -3.77 6.21 11.67
N GLY A 35 -3.12 7.19 12.32
CA GLY A 35 -3.77 8.13 13.23
C GLY A 35 -4.83 8.98 12.52
N PRO A 36 -4.43 9.79 11.50
CA PRO A 36 -5.36 10.60 10.72
C PRO A 36 -6.50 9.79 10.09
N ILE A 37 -6.23 8.58 9.57
CA ILE A 37 -7.27 7.69 9.04
C ILE A 37 -8.28 7.33 10.13
N SER A 38 -7.81 6.87 11.29
CA SER A 38 -8.67 6.44 12.39
C SER A 38 -9.50 7.60 12.95
N GLU A 39 -8.89 8.78 13.09
CA GLU A 39 -9.56 10.01 13.52
C GLU A 39 -10.66 10.41 12.52
N TRP A 40 -10.35 10.43 11.23
CA TRP A 40 -11.34 10.80 10.22
C TRP A 40 -12.51 9.81 10.17
N ILE A 41 -12.23 8.51 10.09
CA ILE A 41 -13.28 7.47 10.04
C ILE A 41 -14.19 7.56 11.29
N SER A 42 -13.62 7.84 12.46
CA SER A 42 -14.40 7.97 13.71
C SER A 42 -15.17 9.29 13.82
N SER A 43 -14.83 10.30 13.03
CA SER A 43 -15.43 11.64 13.10
C SER A 43 -16.77 11.75 12.37
N GLU A 44 -17.09 10.79 11.50
CA GLU A 44 -18.25 10.82 10.62
C GLU A 44 -19.03 9.50 10.70
N ASP A 45 -20.35 9.56 10.90
CA ASP A 45 -21.22 8.38 10.90
C ASP A 45 -21.79 8.13 9.49
N SER A 46 -20.90 7.99 8.50
CA SER A 46 -21.28 7.78 7.11
C SER A 46 -20.38 6.75 6.41
N PRO A 47 -20.88 6.04 5.37
CA PRO A 47 -20.04 5.15 4.58
C PRO A 47 -18.88 5.92 3.95
N PHE A 48 -17.68 5.34 3.97
CA PHE A 48 -16.48 5.96 3.41
C PHE A 48 -15.92 5.18 2.22
N LEU A 49 -15.24 5.89 1.35
CA LEU A 49 -14.27 5.33 0.41
C LEU A 49 -12.89 5.91 0.77
N LEU A 50 -11.96 5.03 1.15
CA LEU A 50 -10.58 5.38 1.44
C LEU A 50 -9.66 4.75 0.40
N THR A 51 -8.79 5.56 -0.18
CA THR A 51 -7.70 5.10 -1.06
C THR A 51 -6.38 5.51 -0.43
N ILE A 52 -5.50 4.54 -0.24
CA ILE A 52 -4.16 4.73 0.31
C ILE A 52 -3.16 4.41 -0.79
N LEU A 53 -2.24 5.34 -1.03
CA LEU A 53 -1.08 5.11 -1.89
C LEU A 53 0.09 4.74 -0.99
N CYS A 54 0.41 3.44 -0.95
CA CYS A 54 1.65 2.96 -0.33
C CYS A 54 2.82 3.41 -1.21
N SER A 55 3.90 3.87 -0.60
CA SER A 55 4.99 4.54 -1.33
C SER A 55 6.38 4.05 -0.95
N VAL A 56 6.54 3.36 0.18
CA VAL A 56 7.86 2.91 0.67
C VAL A 56 8.52 1.88 -0.25
N THR A 57 7.73 1.14 -1.02
CA THR A 57 8.23 0.21 -2.04
C THR A 57 8.78 0.90 -3.30
N HIS A 58 8.81 2.24 -3.35
CA HIS A 58 9.46 2.97 -4.42
C HIS A 58 10.98 2.96 -4.28
N ASP A 59 11.71 2.91 -5.39
CA ASP A 59 13.17 3.10 -5.41
C ASP A 59 13.58 4.37 -4.63
N PRO A 60 14.61 4.34 -3.76
CA PRO A 60 15.59 3.26 -3.54
C PRO A 60 15.22 2.26 -2.42
N TYR A 61 13.92 2.09 -2.18
CA TYR A 61 13.32 1.13 -1.23
C TYR A 61 13.70 1.41 0.22
N GLU A 62 13.58 2.68 0.62
CA GLU A 62 13.94 3.15 1.95
C GLU A 62 12.81 3.00 2.95
N VAL A 63 13.08 2.26 4.02
CA VAL A 63 12.20 2.13 5.19
C VAL A 63 12.66 3.10 6.30
N PRO A 64 11.77 3.51 7.22
CA PRO A 64 12.19 4.30 8.37
C PRO A 64 13.26 3.62 9.23
N GLU A 65 14.16 4.41 9.82
CA GLU A 65 15.24 3.89 10.69
C GLU A 65 14.71 3.11 11.90
N TRP A 66 13.53 3.50 12.41
CA TRP A 66 12.88 2.81 13.52
C TRP A 66 12.42 1.40 13.15
N TYR A 67 12.19 1.14 11.86
CA TYR A 67 11.74 -0.15 11.38
C TYR A 67 12.91 -1.12 11.21
N ALA A 68 13.93 -0.71 10.47
CA ALA A 68 15.12 -1.52 10.25
C ALA A 68 16.27 -0.70 9.64
N THR A 69 17.50 -1.19 9.82
CA THR A 69 18.65 -0.71 9.06
C THR A 69 18.53 -1.13 7.60
N PRO A 70 18.79 -0.24 6.62
CA PRO A 70 18.70 -0.57 5.20
C PRO A 70 19.61 -1.75 4.82
N ALA A 71 19.06 -2.69 4.06
CA ALA A 71 19.86 -3.76 3.44
C ALA A 71 20.88 -3.18 2.45
N LYS A 72 21.86 -3.99 2.04
CA LYS A 72 22.92 -3.52 1.13
C LYS A 72 22.51 -3.66 -0.34
N GLU A 73 21.97 -4.81 -0.70
CA GLU A 73 21.60 -5.12 -2.07
C GLU A 73 20.20 -4.58 -2.40
N PRO A 74 19.96 -4.03 -3.62
CA PRO A 74 18.68 -3.45 -3.99
C PRO A 74 17.49 -4.42 -3.84
N GLU A 75 17.66 -5.68 -4.23
CA GLU A 75 16.61 -6.70 -4.11
C GLU A 75 16.26 -6.97 -2.63
N GLU A 76 17.26 -6.98 -1.74
CA GLU A 76 17.03 -7.15 -0.30
C GLU A 76 16.31 -5.93 0.30
N ARG A 77 16.66 -4.71 -0.14
CA ARG A 77 15.94 -3.50 0.27
C ARG A 77 14.49 -3.53 -0.21
N TYR A 78 14.24 -3.96 -1.44
CA TYR A 78 12.89 -4.13 -1.96
C TYR A 78 12.07 -5.12 -1.13
N ARG A 79 12.65 -6.28 -0.77
CA ARG A 79 12.01 -7.25 0.14
C ARG A 79 11.76 -6.66 1.53
N GLN A 80 12.66 -5.82 2.03
CA GLN A 80 12.52 -5.12 3.31
C GLN A 80 11.38 -4.09 3.26
N ALA A 81 11.28 -3.31 2.19
CA ALA A 81 10.19 -2.36 1.94
C ALA A 81 8.84 -3.06 1.80
N ILE A 82 8.76 -4.18 1.06
CA ILE A 82 7.54 -5.01 1.00
C ILE A 82 7.13 -5.48 2.40
N SER A 83 8.09 -5.97 3.20
CA SER A 83 7.79 -6.44 4.55
C SER A 83 7.30 -5.32 5.47
N TYR A 84 7.78 -4.09 5.27
CA TYR A 84 7.30 -2.91 5.97
C TYR A 84 5.85 -2.60 5.60
N THR A 85 5.53 -2.52 4.30
CA THR A 85 4.17 -2.23 3.82
C THR A 85 3.19 -3.35 4.20
N ASP A 86 3.61 -4.62 4.17
CA ASP A 86 2.80 -5.75 4.64
C ASP A 86 2.39 -5.59 6.12
N LYS A 87 3.32 -5.14 6.98
CA LYS A 87 3.01 -4.85 8.38
C LYS A 87 2.09 -3.66 8.53
N PHE A 88 2.26 -2.60 7.74
CA PHE A 88 1.34 -1.47 7.72
C PHE A 88 -0.09 -1.93 7.38
N LEU A 89 -0.26 -2.77 6.35
CA LEU A 89 -1.56 -3.32 5.97
C LEU A 89 -2.17 -4.18 7.08
N ALA A 90 -1.37 -5.02 7.75
CA ALA A 90 -1.82 -5.81 8.89
C ALA A 90 -2.26 -4.92 10.08
N THR A 91 -1.55 -3.82 10.33
CA THR A 91 -1.93 -2.85 11.36
C THR A 91 -3.19 -2.09 10.97
N LEU A 92 -3.35 -1.68 9.71
CA LEU A 92 -4.58 -1.05 9.22
C LEU A 92 -5.79 -1.97 9.42
N ASP A 93 -5.67 -3.27 9.10
CA ASP A 93 -6.74 -4.25 9.32
C ASP A 93 -7.06 -4.41 10.82
N THR A 94 -6.03 -4.35 11.68
CA THR A 94 -6.20 -4.35 13.15
C THR A 94 -6.91 -3.08 13.65
N GLU A 95 -6.63 -1.91 13.07
CA GLU A 95 -7.34 -0.67 13.40
C GLU A 95 -8.82 -0.75 13.01
N LEU A 96 -9.14 -1.30 11.82
CA LEU A 96 -10.52 -1.55 11.42
C LEU A 96 -11.25 -2.50 12.39
N LEU A 97 -10.57 -3.53 12.90
CA LEU A 97 -11.11 -4.38 13.96
C LEU A 97 -11.37 -3.59 15.25
N ARG A 98 -10.42 -2.76 15.70
CA ARG A 98 -10.56 -1.93 16.90
C ARG A 98 -11.72 -0.94 16.80
N LEU A 99 -12.00 -0.43 15.60
CA LEU A 99 -13.12 0.46 15.30
C LEU A 99 -14.46 -0.28 15.10
N ASN A 100 -14.50 -1.62 15.23
CA ASN A 100 -15.66 -2.48 14.94
C ASN A 100 -16.15 -2.38 13.47
N LEU A 101 -15.24 -2.10 12.54
CA LEU A 101 -15.53 -1.94 11.12
C LEU A 101 -15.10 -3.14 10.27
N LEU A 102 -14.41 -4.12 10.85
CA LEU A 102 -13.83 -5.24 10.12
C LEU A 102 -14.87 -5.98 9.24
N ASP A 103 -16.03 -6.31 9.81
CA ASP A 103 -17.10 -7.05 9.12
C ASP A 103 -17.93 -6.18 8.16
N ASN A 104 -17.80 -4.85 8.23
CA ASN A 104 -18.55 -3.90 7.42
C ASN A 104 -17.65 -3.10 6.45
N THR A 105 -16.42 -3.57 6.23
CA THR A 105 -15.46 -2.92 5.32
C THR A 105 -14.98 -3.91 4.28
N ILE A 106 -14.99 -3.49 3.01
CA ILE A 106 -14.26 -4.16 1.93
C ILE A 106 -12.84 -3.60 1.90
N LEU A 107 -11.85 -4.45 2.12
CA LEU A 107 -10.44 -4.10 1.98
C LEU A 107 -9.89 -4.73 0.69
N CYS A 108 -9.40 -3.89 -0.21
CA CYS A 108 -8.78 -4.30 -1.47
C CYS A 108 -7.32 -3.84 -1.48
N VAL A 109 -6.41 -4.76 -1.76
CA VAL A 109 -4.98 -4.47 -1.96
C VAL A 109 -4.62 -4.90 -3.37
N VAL A 110 -4.08 -3.96 -4.14
CA VAL A 110 -3.65 -4.19 -5.53
C VAL A 110 -2.29 -3.54 -5.71
N GLY A 111 -1.34 -4.28 -6.29
CA GLY A 111 -0.08 -3.69 -6.74
C GLY A 111 -0.32 -2.83 -7.98
N ASP A 112 0.45 -1.77 -8.17
CA ASP A 112 0.42 -0.95 -9.38
C ASP A 112 1.27 -1.58 -10.49
N HIS A 113 2.49 -2.03 -10.15
CA HIS A 113 3.38 -2.83 -10.99
C HIS A 113 4.30 -3.70 -10.12
N GLY A 114 5.00 -4.64 -10.76
CA GLY A 114 6.14 -5.36 -10.19
C GLY A 114 7.47 -4.69 -10.53
N GLU A 115 8.59 -5.34 -10.23
CA GLU A 115 9.92 -4.76 -10.33
C GLU A 115 10.93 -5.82 -10.78
N ALA A 116 11.78 -5.50 -11.75
CA ALA A 116 12.87 -6.37 -12.21
C ALA A 116 14.19 -6.06 -11.49
N PHE A 117 14.92 -7.10 -11.12
CA PHE A 117 16.22 -7.05 -10.42
C PHE A 117 17.36 -7.69 -11.22
N GLY A 118 17.18 -7.86 -12.53
CA GLY A 118 18.17 -8.40 -13.45
C GLY A 118 17.61 -9.54 -14.31
N GLU A 119 16.37 -9.96 -14.08
CA GLU A 119 15.63 -10.82 -14.97
C GLU A 119 15.67 -10.24 -16.39
N HIS A 120 15.97 -11.10 -17.37
CA HIS A 120 16.12 -10.71 -18.77
C HIS A 120 17.17 -9.59 -19.03
N GLY A 121 18.08 -9.34 -18.09
CA GLY A 121 19.07 -8.26 -18.18
C GLY A 121 18.46 -6.86 -17.99
N LEU A 122 17.27 -6.77 -17.40
CA LEU A 122 16.54 -5.53 -17.17
C LEU A 122 16.44 -5.22 -15.67
N LEU A 123 16.38 -3.94 -15.35
CA LEU A 123 16.23 -3.43 -13.99
C LEU A 123 15.08 -2.42 -13.98
N GLY A 124 14.35 -2.39 -12.86
CA GLY A 124 13.22 -1.49 -12.70
C GLY A 124 11.94 -2.04 -13.34
N HIS A 125 11.05 -1.15 -13.75
CA HIS A 125 9.75 -1.47 -14.34
C HIS A 125 9.45 -0.66 -15.62
N GLU A 126 10.34 0.24 -16.01
CA GLU A 126 10.14 1.10 -17.17
C GLU A 126 10.15 0.29 -18.49
N ARG A 127 8.99 0.18 -19.13
CA ARG A 127 8.80 -0.46 -20.44
C ARG A 127 9.16 -1.95 -20.45
N ILE A 128 8.91 -2.64 -19.34
CA ILE A 128 9.15 -4.07 -19.19
C ILE A 128 7.82 -4.81 -19.22
N ALA A 129 7.70 -5.80 -20.12
CA ALA A 129 6.49 -6.61 -20.32
C ALA A 129 6.73 -8.08 -19.97
N PHE A 130 7.43 -8.32 -18.86
CA PHE A 130 7.70 -9.64 -18.32
C PHE A 130 6.95 -9.86 -17.00
N ASP A 131 6.81 -11.12 -16.59
CA ASP A 131 5.97 -11.53 -15.47
C ASP A 131 6.37 -10.86 -14.15
N GLU A 132 7.66 -10.62 -13.92
CA GLU A 132 8.18 -9.94 -12.73
C GLU A 132 7.68 -8.49 -12.59
N VAL A 133 7.29 -7.83 -13.69
CA VAL A 133 6.71 -6.49 -13.69
C VAL A 133 5.18 -6.51 -13.86
N LEU A 134 4.64 -7.47 -14.61
CA LEU A 134 3.21 -7.51 -14.94
C LEU A 134 2.35 -8.27 -13.91
N ARG A 135 2.92 -9.24 -13.19
CA ARG A 135 2.16 -10.10 -12.28
C ARG A 135 2.13 -9.55 -10.86
N ILE A 136 1.20 -8.64 -10.65
CA ILE A 136 0.97 -7.94 -9.37
C ILE A 136 0.08 -8.72 -8.39
N PRO A 137 0.17 -8.46 -7.07
CA PRO A 137 -0.79 -8.95 -6.10
C PRO A 137 -2.16 -8.27 -6.30
N PHE A 138 -3.23 -9.05 -6.15
CA PHE A 138 -4.60 -8.56 -5.98
C PHE A 138 -5.27 -9.42 -4.90
N CYS A 139 -5.45 -8.84 -3.73
CA CYS A 139 -6.13 -9.44 -2.59
C CYS A 139 -7.38 -8.63 -2.22
N LEU A 140 -8.46 -9.34 -1.88
CA LEU A 140 -9.73 -8.73 -1.49
C LEU A 140 -10.28 -9.43 -0.25
N ARG A 141 -10.57 -8.66 0.80
CA ARG A 141 -11.37 -9.07 1.95
C ARG A 141 -12.72 -8.35 1.84
N ALA A 142 -13.77 -9.12 1.54
CA ALA A 142 -15.13 -8.60 1.41
C ALA A 142 -16.09 -9.52 2.19
N PRO A 143 -16.28 -9.25 3.50
CA PRO A 143 -17.16 -10.05 4.35
C PRO A 143 -18.55 -10.19 3.72
N SER A 144 -19.16 -11.37 3.85
CA SER A 144 -20.47 -11.72 3.28
C SER A 144 -20.58 -11.73 1.74
N LEU A 145 -19.60 -11.22 1.00
CA LEU A 145 -19.58 -11.17 -0.47
C LEU A 145 -18.66 -12.22 -1.10
N VAL A 146 -17.53 -12.52 -0.46
CA VAL A 146 -16.52 -13.46 -0.98
C VAL A 146 -16.21 -14.52 0.07
N LYS A 147 -16.13 -15.79 -0.37
CA LYS A 147 -15.74 -16.90 0.51
C LYS A 147 -14.25 -16.76 0.89
N PRO A 148 -13.89 -16.86 2.20
CA PRO A 148 -12.49 -16.87 2.62
C PRO A 148 -11.66 -17.92 1.88
N GLY A 149 -10.45 -17.53 1.45
CA GLY A 149 -9.53 -18.41 0.73
C GLY A 149 -9.91 -18.71 -0.73
N ALA A 150 -10.96 -18.07 -1.26
CA ALA A 150 -11.29 -18.16 -2.68
C ALA A 150 -10.11 -17.68 -3.55
N LYS A 151 -9.86 -18.38 -4.65
CA LYS A 151 -8.82 -18.03 -5.64
C LYS A 151 -9.45 -17.88 -7.01
N VAL A 152 -9.22 -16.74 -7.64
CA VAL A 152 -9.58 -16.51 -9.03
C VAL A 152 -8.51 -17.16 -9.91
N LYS A 153 -8.90 -18.17 -10.70
CA LYS A 153 -7.97 -18.93 -11.57
C LYS A 153 -7.81 -18.31 -12.97
N LYS A 154 -8.72 -17.42 -13.36
CA LYS A 154 -8.65 -16.70 -14.62
C LYS A 154 -7.77 -15.47 -14.46
N SER A 155 -7.14 -15.04 -15.54
CA SER A 155 -6.45 -13.75 -15.58
C SER A 155 -7.43 -12.62 -15.30
N VAL A 156 -6.99 -11.64 -14.53
CA VAL A 156 -7.69 -10.40 -14.20
C VAL A 156 -6.72 -9.24 -14.38
N SER A 157 -7.25 -8.03 -14.60
CA SER A 157 -6.47 -6.80 -14.75
C SER A 157 -7.11 -5.69 -13.91
N SER A 158 -6.35 -4.63 -13.63
CA SER A 158 -6.84 -3.41 -12.98
C SER A 158 -7.71 -2.53 -13.89
N VAL A 159 -7.84 -2.89 -15.18
CA VAL A 159 -8.68 -2.24 -16.19
C VAL A 159 -9.55 -3.22 -16.97
#